data_AF-A0AA36MQ66-F1
#
_entry.id   AF-A0AA36MQ66-F1
#
_cell.length_a   1.000
_cell.length_b   1.000
_cell.length_c   1.000
_cell.angle_alpha   90.00
_cell.angle_beta   90.00
_cell.angle_gamma   90.00
#
_symmetry.space_group_name_H-M   'P 1'
#
loop_
_entity.id
_entity.type
_entity.pdbx_description
1 polymer ?
#
loop_
_entity_poly.entity_id
_entity_poly.type
_entity_poly.pdbx_seq_one_letter_code
_entity_poly.pdbx_strand_id
1 'polypeptide(L)'
;GEKTAAEVEPQPASCRFHLDQEKVNLFRALQILEEKPQQVREKFDLVPVARPPAKRPRIAGPSPGGNALQLDEFIQVFKDLTSKEVTKDELLKMLALRAYVDEFEGTIHALDASMLPRDPEERLDRLFELQSHWRPERLCSLLTPSLKETKVEAWLLKRVRQVFIELNPGEEVRMMTKKFA
;
A
#
# COMPACT_ATOMS: atom_id res chain seq x y z
N GLY A 1 -7.07 -64.96 -41.16
CA GLY A 1 -6.25 -64.37 -40.09
C GLY A 1 -6.27 -62.87 -40.27
N GLU A 2 -7.31 -62.23 -39.75
CA GLU A 2 -7.47 -60.77 -39.77
C GLU A 2 -6.75 -60.17 -38.56
N LYS A 3 -5.90 -59.17 -38.82
CA LYS A 3 -5.27 -58.34 -37.80
C LYS A 3 -6.15 -57.11 -37.59
N THR A 4 -6.81 -57.04 -36.43
CA THR A 4 -7.57 -55.86 -36.01
C THR A 4 -6.59 -54.78 -35.56
N ALA A 5 -6.60 -53.64 -36.24
CA ALA A 5 -5.87 -52.44 -35.84
C ALA A 5 -6.53 -51.88 -34.58
N ALA A 6 -5.78 -51.83 -33.48
CA ALA A 6 -6.22 -51.16 -32.26
C ALA A 6 -6.23 -49.65 -32.51
N GLU A 7 -7.43 -49.09 -32.51
CA GLU A 7 -7.73 -47.66 -32.51
C GLU A 7 -7.22 -47.07 -31.19
N VAL A 8 -6.15 -46.27 -31.26
CA VAL A 8 -5.62 -45.54 -30.11
C VAL A 8 -6.44 -44.25 -29.99
N GLU A 9 -7.42 -44.24 -29.09
CA GLU A 9 -8.16 -43.02 -28.76
C GLU A 9 -7.20 -41.93 -28.24
N PRO A 10 -7.27 -40.70 -28.78
CA PRO A 10 -6.47 -39.60 -28.27
C PRO A 10 -6.96 -39.22 -26.86
N GLN A 11 -6.11 -39.41 -25.85
CA GLN A 11 -6.40 -38.93 -24.50
C GLN A 11 -6.63 -37.42 -24.51
N PRO A 12 -7.68 -36.91 -23.84
CA PRO A 12 -7.93 -35.47 -23.78
C PRO A 12 -6.77 -34.79 -23.06
N ALA A 13 -6.20 -33.76 -23.69
CA ALA A 13 -5.15 -32.95 -23.10
C ALA A 13 -5.60 -32.45 -21.73
N SER A 14 -4.89 -32.85 -20.67
CA SER A 14 -5.20 -32.40 -19.31
C SER A 14 -5.00 -30.89 -19.23
N CYS A 15 -6.08 -30.12 -19.13
CA CYS A 15 -6.00 -28.69 -18.88
C CYS A 15 -5.40 -28.46 -17.48
N ARG A 16 -4.13 -28.06 -17.41
CA ARG A 16 -3.49 -27.62 -16.17
C ARG A 16 -3.73 -26.13 -15.99
N PHE A 17 -4.41 -25.78 -14.91
CA PHE A 17 -4.57 -24.40 -14.47
C PHE A 17 -3.38 -24.03 -13.57
N HIS A 18 -2.73 -22.91 -13.87
CA HIS A 18 -1.69 -22.33 -13.03
C HIS A 18 -2.24 -21.04 -12.42
N LEU A 19 -2.15 -20.92 -11.10
CA LEU A 19 -2.49 -19.68 -10.40
C LEU A 19 -1.33 -18.70 -10.52
N ASP A 20 -1.68 -17.45 -10.87
CA ASP A 20 -0.75 -16.33 -10.89
C ASP A 20 -0.46 -15.93 -9.44
N GLN A 21 0.71 -16.31 -8.94
CA GLN A 21 1.07 -16.12 -7.53
C GLN A 21 1.14 -14.65 -7.14
N GLU A 22 1.48 -13.74 -8.07
CA GLU A 22 1.51 -12.30 -7.78
C GLU A 22 0.11 -11.77 -7.52
N LYS A 23 -0.89 -12.23 -8.30
CA LYS A 23 -2.29 -11.88 -8.08
C LYS A 23 -2.85 -12.49 -6.80
N VAL A 24 -2.48 -13.73 -6.49
CA VAL A 24 -2.87 -14.38 -5.22
C VAL A 24 -2.32 -13.59 -4.04
N ASN A 25 -1.04 -13.20 -4.08
CA ASN A 25 -0.38 -12.41 -3.05
C ASN A 25 -1.03 -11.04 -2.89
N LEU A 26 -1.28 -10.33 -4.00
CA LEU A 26 -2.01 -9.05 -3.96
C LEU A 26 -3.39 -9.23 -3.34
N PHE A 27 -4.14 -10.26 -3.75
CA PHE A 27 -5.45 -10.56 -3.18
C PHE A 27 -5.38 -10.79 -1.67
N ARG A 28 -4.41 -11.57 -1.18
CA ARG A 28 -4.20 -11.76 0.26
C ARG A 28 -3.87 -10.46 0.98
N ALA A 29 -3.02 -9.62 0.41
CA ALA A 29 -2.71 -8.32 1.00
C ALA A 29 -3.96 -7.42 1.12
N LEU A 30 -4.82 -7.42 0.10
CA LEU A 30 -6.08 -6.67 0.15
C LEU A 30 -7.06 -7.21 1.20
N GLN A 31 -7.13 -8.54 1.37
CA GLN A 31 -7.94 -9.14 2.44
C GLN A 31 -7.53 -8.65 3.83
N ILE A 32 -6.22 -8.55 4.10
CA ILE A 32 -5.72 -8.04 5.39
C ILE A 32 -6.09 -6.56 5.56
N LEU A 33 -6.01 -5.74 4.50
CA LEU A 33 -6.34 -4.31 4.55
C LEU A 33 -7.83 -4.03 4.81
N GLU A 34 -8.71 -4.90 4.32
CA GLU A 34 -10.17 -4.76 4.47
C GLU A 34 -10.68 -5.35 5.80
N GLU A 35 -9.97 -6.31 6.39
CA GLU A 35 -10.32 -6.91 7.68
C GLU A 35 -10.08 -5.90 8.82
N LYS A 36 -10.98 -5.88 9.82
CA LYS A 36 -10.83 -4.93 10.94
C LYS A 36 -9.54 -5.25 11.70
N PRO A 37 -8.67 -4.27 12.03
CA PRO A 37 -7.38 -4.59 12.65
C PRO A 37 -7.46 -5.34 13.98
N GLN A 38 -8.54 -5.15 14.76
CA GLN A 38 -8.78 -5.98 15.95
C GLN A 38 -8.97 -7.46 15.61
N GLN A 39 -9.76 -7.77 14.57
CA GLN A 39 -9.99 -9.14 14.12
C GLN A 39 -8.71 -9.78 13.57
N VAL A 40 -7.90 -9.00 12.85
CA VAL A 40 -6.59 -9.46 12.37
C VAL A 40 -5.68 -9.79 13.56
N ARG A 41 -5.61 -8.91 14.57
CA ARG A 41 -4.78 -9.16 15.76
C ARG A 41 -5.23 -10.40 16.53
N GLU A 42 -6.53 -10.58 16.73
CA GLU A 42 -7.09 -11.75 17.40
C GLU A 42 -6.83 -13.06 16.62
N LYS A 43 -7.00 -13.04 15.30
CA LYS A 43 -6.86 -14.23 14.44
C LYS A 43 -5.43 -14.71 14.27
N PHE A 44 -4.47 -13.81 14.38
CA PHE A 44 -3.04 -14.10 14.21
C PHE A 44 -2.25 -13.95 15.51
N ASP A 45 -2.93 -13.90 16.67
CA ASP A 45 -2.32 -13.77 18.00
C ASP A 45 -1.26 -12.64 18.08
N LEU A 46 -1.52 -11.51 17.42
CA LEU A 46 -0.57 -10.41 17.35
C LEU A 46 -0.55 -9.65 18.68
N VAL A 47 0.64 -9.54 19.27
CA VAL A 47 0.87 -8.62 20.38
C VAL A 47 1.01 -7.22 19.79
N PRO A 48 0.18 -6.24 20.21
CA PRO A 48 0.27 -4.88 19.69
C PRO A 48 1.67 -4.30 19.90
N VAL A 49 2.38 -4.01 18.81
CA VAL A 49 3.67 -3.33 18.89
C VAL A 49 3.38 -1.84 19.08
N ALA A 50 3.34 -1.40 20.33
CA ALA A 50 3.21 0.02 20.65
C ALA A 50 4.51 0.74 20.27
N ARG A 51 4.61 1.24 19.04
CA ARG A 51 5.64 2.23 18.70
C ARG A 51 5.24 3.58 19.31
N PRO A 52 6.15 4.26 20.03
CA PRO A 52 5.88 5.63 20.46
C PRO A 52 5.67 6.46 19.18
N PRO A 53 4.54 7.20 19.07
CA PRO A 53 4.29 8.01 17.89
C PRO A 53 5.41 9.04 17.75
N ALA A 54 5.98 9.15 16.54
CA ALA A 54 6.94 10.20 16.26
C ALA A 54 6.28 11.57 16.49
N LYS A 55 7.05 12.55 16.98
CA LYS A 55 6.52 13.89 17.28
C LYS A 55 5.98 14.52 15.98
N ARG A 56 4.65 14.57 15.83
CA ARG A 56 4.02 15.29 14.73
C ARG A 56 4.26 16.80 14.91
N PRO A 57 4.69 17.52 13.86
CA PRO A 57 4.61 18.98 13.85
C PRO A 57 3.14 19.40 14.08
N ARG A 58 2.89 20.42 14.92
CA ARG A 58 1.54 20.90 15.31
C ARG A 58 0.61 21.34 14.16
N ILE A 59 1.10 21.31 12.92
CA ILE A 59 0.36 21.63 11.69
C ILE A 59 -0.43 20.41 11.19
N ALA A 60 -0.18 19.21 11.70
CA ALA A 60 -0.89 18.00 11.29
C ALA A 60 -2.34 18.02 11.82
N GLY A 61 -3.30 18.01 10.88
CA GLY A 61 -4.73 17.85 11.16
C GLY A 61 -5.07 16.52 11.89
N PRO A 62 -6.38 16.26 12.12
CA PRO A 62 -6.82 15.15 12.95
C PRO A 62 -6.25 13.83 12.44
N SER A 63 -5.57 13.10 13.34
CA SER A 63 -5.16 11.73 13.04
C SER A 63 -6.40 10.84 13.05
N PRO A 64 -6.62 9.98 12.04
CA PRO A 64 -7.59 8.89 12.15
C PRO A 64 -7.13 7.79 13.15
N GLY A 65 -6.01 8.01 13.85
CA GLY A 65 -5.27 7.05 14.67
C GLY A 65 -6.01 6.50 15.88
N GLY A 66 -6.36 5.22 15.78
CA GLY A 66 -6.72 4.33 16.88
C GLY A 66 -7.00 2.91 16.41
N ASN A 67 -7.49 2.75 15.16
CA ASN A 67 -8.00 1.48 14.66
C ASN A 67 -7.25 0.89 13.46
N ALA A 68 -6.07 1.39 13.09
CA ALA A 68 -5.27 0.86 11.98
C ALA A 68 -4.28 -0.23 12.44
N LEU A 69 -3.86 -1.08 11.50
CA LEU A 69 -2.83 -2.10 11.73
C LEU A 69 -1.45 -1.44 11.62
N GLN A 70 -0.51 -1.81 12.50
CA GLN A 70 0.89 -1.43 12.35
C GLN A 70 1.44 -2.08 11.07
N LEU A 71 2.36 -1.41 10.39
CA LEU A 71 2.96 -1.92 9.17
C LEU A 71 3.71 -3.24 9.42
N ASP A 72 4.39 -3.36 10.56
CA ASP A 72 5.13 -4.58 10.93
C ASP A 72 4.16 -5.72 11.24
N GLU A 73 3.03 -5.44 11.92
CA GLU A 73 1.93 -6.40 12.10
C GLU A 73 1.41 -6.88 10.74
N PHE A 74 1.21 -5.96 9.79
CA PHE A 74 0.77 -6.30 8.44
C PHE A 74 1.76 -7.22 7.72
N ILE A 75 3.05 -6.88 7.73
CA ILE A 75 4.10 -7.66 7.06
C ILE A 75 4.19 -9.06 7.69
N GLN A 76 4.07 -9.16 9.01
CA GLN A 76 4.05 -10.45 9.72
C GLN A 76 2.86 -11.31 9.28
N VAL A 77 1.64 -10.78 9.32
CA VAL A 77 0.43 -11.51 8.88
C VAL A 77 0.54 -11.92 7.41
N PHE A 78 1.05 -11.02 6.57
CA PHE A 78 1.24 -11.32 5.15
C PHE A 78 2.24 -12.45 4.92
N LYS A 79 3.35 -12.45 5.65
CA LYS A 79 4.34 -13.54 5.64
C LYS A 79 3.70 -14.85 6.10
N ASP A 80 2.91 -14.83 7.17
CA ASP A 80 2.26 -16.04 7.69
C ASP A 80 1.24 -16.63 6.71
N LEU A 81 0.52 -15.77 5.97
CA LEU A 81 -0.45 -16.20 4.97
C LEU A 81 0.15 -16.68 3.63
N THR A 82 1.30 -16.14 3.24
CA THR A 82 1.86 -16.35 1.89
C THR A 82 3.20 -17.08 1.89
N SER A 83 3.80 -17.27 3.07
CA SER A 83 5.20 -17.72 3.24
C SER A 83 6.22 -16.86 2.49
N LYS A 84 5.85 -15.63 2.10
CA LYS A 84 6.69 -14.69 1.36
C LYS A 84 7.17 -13.59 2.28
N GLU A 85 8.49 -13.44 2.37
CA GLU A 85 9.10 -12.27 2.99
C GLU A 85 9.05 -11.09 2.02
N VAL A 86 8.62 -9.94 2.51
CA VAL A 86 8.54 -8.70 1.72
C VAL A 86 9.05 -7.53 2.54
N THR A 87 9.79 -6.64 1.89
CA THR A 87 10.14 -5.34 2.46
C THR A 87 8.95 -4.38 2.40
N LYS A 88 8.99 -3.30 3.20
CA LYS A 88 8.01 -2.21 3.15
C LYS A 88 7.81 -1.68 1.72
N ASP A 89 8.90 -1.43 1.01
CA ASP A 89 8.84 -0.85 -0.33
C ASP A 89 8.25 -1.82 -1.35
N GLU A 90 8.55 -3.11 -1.26
CA GLU A 90 7.94 -4.15 -2.11
C GLU A 90 6.46 -4.31 -1.82
N LEU A 91 6.06 -4.29 -0.55
CA LEU A 91 4.66 -4.35 -0.13
C LEU A 91 3.88 -3.16 -0.70
N LEU A 92 4.42 -1.93 -0.58
CA LEU A 92 3.77 -0.73 -1.10
C LEU A 92 3.73 -0.68 -2.63
N LYS A 93 4.75 -1.20 -3.31
CA LYS A 93 4.73 -1.38 -4.77
C LYS A 93 3.64 -2.36 -5.19
N MET A 94 3.52 -3.50 -4.49
CA MET A 94 2.48 -4.50 -4.74
C MET A 94 1.07 -3.93 -4.54
N LEU A 95 0.86 -3.22 -3.42
CA LEU A 95 -0.43 -2.58 -3.12
C LEU A 95 -0.73 -1.41 -4.06
N ALA A 96 0.27 -0.85 -4.74
CA ALA A 96 0.15 0.21 -5.74
C ALA A 96 -0.74 1.34 -5.20
N LEU A 97 -1.87 1.66 -5.83
CA LEU A 97 -2.75 2.78 -5.45
C LEU A 97 -3.74 2.43 -4.32
N ARG A 98 -3.65 1.25 -3.70
CA ARG A 98 -4.70 0.70 -2.81
C ARG A 98 -4.43 0.85 -1.31
N ALA A 99 -3.30 1.43 -0.93
CA ALA A 99 -2.94 1.63 0.48
C ALA A 99 -2.03 2.83 0.67
N TYR A 100 -1.90 3.35 1.89
CA TYR A 100 -0.84 4.29 2.24
C TYR A 100 -0.35 4.02 3.67
N VAL A 101 0.82 4.56 4.00
CA VAL A 101 1.43 4.40 5.33
C VAL A 101 1.54 5.77 5.99
N ASP A 102 0.97 5.86 7.19
CA ASP A 102 1.25 6.96 8.10
C ASP A 102 2.60 6.71 8.75
N GLU A 103 3.60 7.45 8.30
CA GLU A 103 5.00 7.30 8.73
C GLU A 103 5.22 7.73 10.19
N PHE A 104 4.34 8.55 10.77
CA PHE A 104 4.46 8.99 12.17
C PHE A 104 3.91 7.94 13.14
N GLU A 105 2.85 7.24 12.74
CA GLU A 105 2.21 6.19 13.55
C GLU A 105 2.71 4.79 13.20
N GLY A 106 3.41 4.64 12.08
CA GLY A 106 3.86 3.35 11.57
C GLY A 106 2.70 2.45 11.12
N THR A 107 1.53 3.02 10.80
CA THR A 107 0.30 2.28 10.46
C THR A 107 0.04 2.27 8.97
N ILE A 108 -0.53 1.17 8.47
CA ILE A 108 -0.99 1.05 7.08
C ILE A 108 -2.51 1.24 6.99
N HIS A 109 -2.95 1.95 5.97
CA HIS A 109 -4.34 2.30 5.72
C HIS A 109 -4.75 1.88 4.31
N ALA A 110 -5.97 1.37 4.17
CA ALA A 110 -6.56 1.14 2.85
C ALA A 110 -6.82 2.48 2.13
N LEU A 111 -6.65 2.48 0.82
CA LEU A 111 -6.94 3.62 -0.04
C LEU A 111 -7.83 3.15 -1.18
N ASP A 112 -9.06 3.67 -1.23
CA ASP A 112 -9.90 3.46 -2.40
C ASP A 112 -9.51 4.46 -3.50
N ALA A 113 -8.69 4.00 -4.44
CA ALA A 113 -8.25 4.81 -5.57
C ALA A 113 -9.41 5.29 -6.46
N SER A 114 -10.57 4.61 -6.42
CA SER A 114 -11.76 5.02 -7.20
C SER A 114 -12.44 6.25 -6.63
N MET A 115 -12.25 6.50 -5.33
CA MET A 115 -12.79 7.67 -4.61
C MET A 115 -11.89 8.91 -4.74
N LEU A 116 -10.70 8.79 -5.34
CA LEU A 116 -9.82 9.92 -5.55
C LEU A 116 -10.29 10.79 -6.73
N PRO A 117 -10.40 12.12 -6.57
CA PRO A 117 -10.78 13.03 -7.64
C PRO A 117 -9.95 12.84 -8.91
N ARG A 118 -10.53 13.11 -10.09
CA ARG A 118 -9.78 13.04 -11.36
C ARG A 118 -8.88 14.26 -11.55
N ASP A 119 -9.35 15.43 -11.13
CA ASP A 119 -8.58 16.67 -11.16
C ASP A 119 -7.34 16.54 -10.26
N PRO A 120 -6.14 16.90 -10.73
CA PRO A 120 -4.91 16.72 -9.99
C PRO A 120 -4.79 17.63 -8.75
N GLU A 121 -5.40 18.82 -8.76
CA GLU A 121 -5.38 19.73 -7.60
C GLU A 121 -6.33 19.25 -6.52
N GLU A 122 -7.57 18.91 -6.88
CA GLU A 122 -8.53 18.31 -5.95
C GLU A 122 -8.01 16.98 -5.39
N ARG A 123 -7.37 16.15 -6.22
CA ARG A 123 -6.74 14.92 -5.76
C ARG A 123 -5.62 15.19 -4.78
N LEU A 124 -4.75 16.16 -5.05
CA LEU A 124 -3.66 16.53 -4.15
C LEU A 124 -4.20 17.02 -2.80
N ASP A 125 -5.23 17.85 -2.81
CA ASP A 125 -5.89 18.33 -1.59
C ASP A 125 -6.50 17.18 -0.80
N ARG A 126 -7.23 16.26 -1.48
CA ARG A 126 -7.79 15.08 -0.84
C ARG A 126 -6.72 14.18 -0.22
N LEU A 127 -5.57 14.01 -0.88
CA LEU A 127 -4.43 13.26 -0.32
C LEU A 127 -3.85 13.94 0.93
N PHE A 128 -3.78 15.28 0.96
CA PHE A 128 -3.33 16.01 2.14
C PHE A 128 -4.34 16.03 3.30
N GLU A 129 -5.63 15.88 3.02
CA GLU A 129 -6.65 15.65 4.04
C GLU A 129 -6.48 14.28 4.72
N LEU A 130 -6.11 13.25 3.95
CA LEU A 130 -5.85 11.91 4.49
C LEU A 130 -4.58 11.89 5.34
N GLN A 131 -3.51 12.55 4.87
CA GLN A 131 -2.23 12.60 5.56
C GLN A 131 -1.49 13.89 5.23
N SER A 132 -1.01 14.59 6.26
CA SER A 132 -0.37 15.91 6.09
C SER A 132 1.02 15.86 5.44
N HIS A 133 1.72 14.73 5.55
CA HIS A 133 3.10 14.56 5.07
C HIS A 133 3.22 13.31 4.23
N TRP A 134 3.76 13.43 3.02
CA TRP A 134 3.92 12.29 2.13
C TRP A 134 5.37 12.09 1.72
N ARG A 135 5.81 10.83 1.62
CA ARG A 135 7.05 10.51 0.90
C ARG A 135 6.90 10.94 -0.57
N PRO A 136 7.89 11.62 -1.18
CA PRO A 136 7.82 12.10 -2.56
C PRO A 136 7.42 11.02 -3.56
N GLU A 137 8.04 9.84 -3.46
CA GLU A 137 7.87 8.72 -4.37
C GLU A 137 6.42 8.20 -4.32
N ARG A 138 5.87 8.17 -3.10
CA ARG A 138 4.49 7.75 -2.86
C ARG A 138 3.49 8.76 -3.41
N LEU A 139 3.66 10.04 -3.09
CA LEU A 139 2.77 11.09 -3.57
C LEU A 139 2.78 11.17 -5.11
N CYS A 140 3.96 11.04 -5.72
CA CYS A 140 4.09 10.98 -7.17
C CYS A 140 3.27 9.82 -7.74
N SER A 141 3.43 8.61 -7.20
CA SER A 141 2.70 7.42 -7.69
C SER A 141 1.18 7.58 -7.64
N LEU A 142 0.65 8.22 -6.59
CA LEU A 142 -0.79 8.47 -6.40
C LEU A 142 -1.34 9.54 -7.35
N LEU A 143 -0.51 10.49 -7.78
CA LEU A 143 -0.90 11.54 -8.72
C LEU A 143 -0.69 11.18 -10.19
N THR A 144 0.21 10.25 -10.51
CA THR A 144 0.49 9.82 -11.89
C THR A 144 -0.78 9.57 -12.71
N PRO A 145 -1.84 8.91 -12.21
CA PRO A 145 -3.04 8.67 -13.03
C PRO A 145 -3.80 9.95 -13.43
N SER A 146 -3.62 11.06 -12.72
CA SER A 146 -4.23 12.37 -13.03
C SER A 146 -3.35 13.26 -13.91
N LEU A 147 -2.06 12.97 -14.04
CA LEU A 147 -1.05 13.82 -14.68
C LEU A 147 -0.35 13.08 -15.82
N LYS A 148 -1.11 12.59 -16.80
CA LYS A 148 -0.61 11.68 -17.86
C LYS A 148 0.55 12.23 -18.68
N GLU A 149 0.53 13.52 -19.02
CA GLU A 149 1.52 14.15 -19.92
C GLU A 149 2.48 15.10 -19.20
N THR A 150 2.21 15.38 -17.92
CA THR A 150 3.02 16.32 -17.13
C THR A 150 3.98 15.55 -16.24
N LYS A 151 5.25 15.96 -16.19
CA LYS A 151 6.20 15.41 -15.22
C LYS A 151 5.71 15.70 -13.79
N VAL A 152 5.19 14.67 -13.13
CA VAL A 152 4.52 14.75 -11.81
C VAL A 152 5.38 15.47 -10.78
N GLU A 153 6.68 15.15 -10.70
CA GLU A 153 7.63 15.78 -9.79
C GLU A 153 7.71 17.31 -10.00
N ALA A 154 7.84 17.76 -11.25
CA ALA A 154 7.93 19.18 -11.56
C ALA A 154 6.62 19.92 -11.30
N TRP A 155 5.49 19.23 -11.48
CA TRP A 155 4.17 19.76 -11.15
C TRP A 155 3.97 19.90 -9.63
N LEU A 156 4.42 18.89 -8.86
CA LEU A 156 4.37 18.87 -7.40
C LEU A 156 5.22 19.97 -6.79
N LEU A 157 6.47 20.14 -7.24
CA LEU A 157 7.40 21.16 -6.69
C LEU A 157 6.86 22.60 -6.72
N LYS A 158 5.87 22.88 -7.59
CA LYS A 158 5.19 24.18 -7.63
C LYS A 158 4.16 24.35 -6.50
N ARG A 159 3.58 23.26 -6.02
CA ARG A 159 2.39 23.21 -5.12
C ARG A 159 2.69 22.70 -3.72
N VAL A 160 3.75 21.93 -3.54
CA VAL A 160 4.16 21.39 -2.23
C VAL A 160 5.51 21.96 -1.81
N ARG A 161 5.78 21.93 -0.50
CA ARG A 161 7.10 22.22 0.06
C ARG A 161 7.74 20.92 0.54
N GLN A 162 9.05 20.80 0.31
CA GLN A 162 9.84 19.69 0.83
C GLN A 162 10.32 20.04 2.25
N VAL A 163 10.19 19.08 3.16
CA VAL A 163 10.66 19.18 4.55
C VAL A 163 11.43 17.92 4.91
N PHE A 164 12.39 18.05 5.81
CA PHE A 164 13.12 16.92 6.40
C PHE A 164 12.58 16.72 7.81
N ILE A 165 12.19 15.48 8.12
CA ILE A 165 11.57 15.12 9.39
C ILE A 165 12.31 13.94 9.98
N GLU A 166 12.69 14.07 11.25
CA GLU A 166 13.27 12.98 12.02
C GLU A 166 12.14 12.04 12.49
N LEU A 167 12.01 10.88 11.85
CA LEU A 167 11.04 9.85 12.23
C LEU A 167 11.61 8.89 13.28
N ASN A 168 12.90 8.54 13.12
CA ASN A 168 13.69 7.79 14.08
C ASN A 168 14.86 8.66 14.54
N PRO A 169 15.36 8.49 15.78
CA PRO A 169 16.51 9.24 16.27
C PRO A 169 17.71 9.15 15.32
N GLY A 170 18.15 10.30 14.78
CA GLY A 170 19.27 10.39 13.85
C GLY A 170 18.95 10.04 12.39
N GLU A 171 17.69 9.75 12.04
CA GLU A 171 17.27 9.44 10.67
C GLU A 171 16.32 10.53 10.13
N GLU A 172 16.87 11.41 9.30
CA GLU A 172 16.09 12.41 8.59
C GLU A 172 15.46 11.84 7.32
N VAL A 173 14.16 12.06 7.20
CA VAL A 173 13.34 11.59 6.10
C VAL A 173 12.79 12.78 5.32
N ARG A 174 12.99 12.73 4.00
CA ARG A 174 12.40 13.69 3.06
C ARG A 174 10.90 13.46 2.91
N MET A 175 10.11 14.46 3.26
CA MET A 175 8.64 14.49 3.10
C MET A 175 8.19 15.72 2.30
N MET A 176 6.99 15.63 1.73
CA MET A 176 6.27 16.72 1.07
C MET A 176 5.05 17.12 1.89
N THR A 177 4.84 18.43 2.02
CA THR A 177 3.69 19.02 2.72
C THR A 177 3.04 20.10 1.86
N LYS A 178 1.77 20.40 2.09
CA LYS A 178 1.05 21.48 1.39
C LYS A 178 1.78 22.82 1.61
N LYS A 179 2.02 23.58 0.53
CA LYS A 179 2.79 24.84 0.57
C LYS A 179 2.00 25.99 1.22
N PHE A 180 0.68 26.02 0.99
CA PHE A 180 -0.24 27.02 1.53
C PHE A 180 -1.24 26.27 2.42
N ALA A 181 -1.06 26.41 3.74
CA ALA A 181 -1.98 25.91 4.76
C ALA A 181 -2.71 27.10 5.37
#